data_AF-A0A1Z4M1R5-F1
#
_entry.id   AF-A0A1Z4M1R5-F1
#
_cell.length_a   1.000
_cell.length_b   1.000
_cell.length_c   1.000
_cell.angle_alpha   90.00
_cell.angle_beta   90.00
_cell.angle_gamma   90.00
#
_symmetry.space_group_name_H-M   'P 1'
#
loop_
_entity.id
_entity.type
_entity.pdbx_description
1 polymer ?
#
loop_
_entity_poly.entity_id
_entity_poly.type
_entity_poly.pdbx_seq_one_letter_code
_entity_poly.pdbx_strand_id
1 'polypeptide(L)'
;MGASCSLSTIISKTIMKIQEDWGGNGRGRMNLSGRSTEISSEHTPRKYQLFDTNKISETEWRINGFPENVISGKRCLLSWHECGASTSKVVLPPQFEAPSGIFTADLEIFILKGTIKIGEWFLDKHCYSFIPAGVLIDDWKVVGDEEVEILWMENGSVPFGYKEAKNNHPDASLSEFIPVL
;
A
#
# COMPACT_ATOMS: atom_id res chain seq x y z
N MET A 1 16.01 -20.24 13.48
CA MET A 1 15.08 -19.97 14.60
C MET A 1 14.35 -18.69 14.27
N GLY A 2 13.20 -18.79 13.59
CA GLY A 2 12.43 -17.62 13.16
C GLY A 2 11.55 -17.14 14.31
N ALA A 3 11.70 -15.89 14.72
CA ALA A 3 10.79 -15.26 15.66
C ALA A 3 9.42 -15.14 14.99
N SER A 4 8.49 -16.00 15.40
CA SER A 4 7.06 -15.83 15.15
C SER A 4 6.63 -14.55 15.86
N CYS A 5 6.55 -13.45 15.12
CA CYS A 5 5.99 -12.20 15.62
C CYS A 5 4.46 -12.35 15.61
N SER A 6 3.84 -12.41 16.79
CA SER A 6 2.39 -12.62 16.91
C SER A 6 1.61 -11.44 16.32
N LEU A 7 0.42 -11.71 15.77
CA LEU A 7 -0.51 -10.73 15.20
C LEU A 7 -0.77 -9.50 16.08
N SER A 8 -0.79 -9.71 17.40
CA SER A 8 -0.92 -8.66 18.42
C SER A 8 0.18 -7.60 18.37
N THR A 9 1.37 -7.90 17.82
CA THR A 9 2.47 -6.93 17.69
C THR A 9 2.37 -6.11 16.40
N ILE A 10 1.72 -6.67 15.35
CA ILE A 10 1.72 -6.08 14.00
C ILE A 10 0.61 -5.02 13.83
N ILE A 11 -0.56 -5.22 14.46
CA ILE A 11 -1.74 -4.36 14.27
C ILE A 11 -2.13 -3.63 15.58
N SER A 12 -1.28 -3.70 16.62
CA SER A 12 -1.48 -2.90 17.85
C SER A 12 -1.50 -1.40 17.52
N LYS A 13 -2.24 -0.61 18.31
CA LYS A 13 -2.11 0.87 18.40
C LYS A 13 -0.67 1.39 18.59
N THR A 14 0.27 0.48 18.80
CA THR A 14 1.72 0.68 18.97
C THR A 14 2.52 0.23 17.74
N ILE A 15 2.01 0.38 16.52
CA ILE A 15 2.88 0.45 15.33
C ILE A 15 3.95 1.51 15.63
N MET A 16 5.24 1.18 15.47
CA MET A 16 6.34 2.10 15.78
C MET A 16 6.16 3.40 15.01
N LYS A 17 5.85 4.48 15.74
CA LYS A 17 5.73 5.81 15.16
C LYS A 17 7.14 6.34 14.98
N ILE A 18 7.62 6.31 13.73
CA ILE A 18 8.89 6.91 13.37
C ILE A 18 8.68 8.44 13.34
N GLN A 19 9.59 9.16 13.99
CA GLN A 19 9.55 10.62 14.03
C GLN A 19 9.79 11.18 12.62
N GLU A 20 9.05 12.23 12.24
CA GLU A 20 9.19 12.87 10.92
C GLU A 20 10.47 13.72 10.88
N ASP A 21 11.15 13.77 9.73
CA ASP A 21 12.48 14.41 9.56
C ASP A 21 12.51 15.89 9.98
N TRP A 22 11.38 16.57 9.84
CA TRP A 22 11.19 17.99 10.14
C TRP A 22 10.86 18.25 11.62
N GLY A 23 10.85 17.21 12.45
CA GLY A 23 10.58 17.30 13.89
C GLY A 23 9.14 17.00 14.29
N GLY A 24 8.31 16.53 13.37
CA GLY A 24 6.95 16.07 13.67
C GLY A 24 6.94 14.79 14.50
N ASN A 25 5.82 14.49 15.16
CA ASN A 25 5.74 13.44 16.18
C ASN A 25 5.36 12.05 15.64
N GLY A 26 5.31 11.88 14.32
CA GLY A 26 5.02 10.60 13.68
C GLY A 26 3.55 10.15 13.80
N ARG A 27 2.64 11.00 14.30
CA ARG A 27 1.20 10.67 14.36
C ARG A 27 0.55 10.60 12.98
N GLY A 28 1.14 11.22 11.96
CA GLY A 28 0.68 11.13 10.58
C GLY A 28 0.91 9.75 9.94
N ARG A 29 1.81 8.92 10.47
CA ARG A 29 2.07 7.54 10.02
C ARG A 29 2.46 7.37 8.55
N MET A 30 2.76 8.44 7.81
CA MET A 30 3.08 8.37 6.38
C MET A 30 4.49 7.80 6.08
N ASN A 31 5.42 7.93 7.03
CA ASN A 31 6.80 7.44 6.88
C ASN A 31 7.48 7.88 5.56
N LEU A 32 7.36 9.16 5.23
CA LEU A 32 7.97 9.78 4.03
C LEU A 32 9.45 10.14 4.24
N SER A 33 9.88 10.23 5.48
CA SER A 33 11.23 10.65 5.86
C SER A 33 12.29 9.64 5.44
N GLY A 34 13.46 10.14 5.03
CA GLY A 34 14.64 9.29 4.81
C GLY A 34 14.54 8.33 3.63
N ARG A 35 13.59 8.51 2.70
CA ARG A 35 13.40 7.56 1.60
C ARG A 35 14.53 7.60 0.56
N SER A 36 14.85 6.43 0.04
CA SER A 36 15.56 6.22 -1.22
C SER A 36 14.59 6.36 -2.40
N THR A 37 15.13 6.44 -3.61
CA THR A 37 14.33 6.57 -4.85
C THR A 37 14.87 5.63 -5.92
N GLU A 38 14.08 5.39 -6.96
CA GLU A 38 14.52 4.51 -8.06
C GLU A 38 15.84 4.96 -8.71
N ILE A 39 16.07 6.27 -8.79
CA ILE A 39 17.29 6.84 -9.38
C ILE A 39 18.44 7.01 -8.38
N SER A 40 18.22 6.69 -7.10
CA SER A 40 19.22 6.83 -6.04
C SER A 40 18.93 5.85 -4.91
N SER A 41 19.72 4.78 -4.85
CA SER A 41 19.61 3.69 -3.89
C SER A 41 19.81 4.12 -2.43
N GLU A 42 20.47 5.26 -2.21
CA GLU A 42 20.69 5.85 -0.89
C GLU A 42 19.87 7.13 -0.72
N HIS A 43 19.39 7.36 0.50
CA HIS A 43 18.72 8.60 0.84
C HIS A 43 19.67 9.80 0.65
N THR A 44 19.21 10.83 -0.06
CA THR A 44 19.95 12.09 -0.25
C THR A 44 19.25 13.25 0.47
N PRO A 45 19.71 13.62 1.69
CA PRO A 45 19.05 14.65 2.49
C PRO A 45 18.99 16.00 1.77
N ARG A 46 17.84 16.67 1.87
CA ARG A 46 17.63 18.06 1.38
C ARG A 46 17.91 18.26 -0.10
N LYS A 47 17.79 17.20 -0.92
CA LYS A 47 17.97 17.24 -2.37
C LYS A 47 16.67 16.85 -3.08
N TYR A 48 16.19 17.71 -3.97
CA TYR A 48 15.08 17.37 -4.85
C TYR A 48 15.53 16.37 -5.92
N GLN A 49 14.70 15.37 -6.16
CA GLN A 49 14.89 14.35 -7.18
C GLN A 49 13.67 14.33 -8.09
N LEU A 50 13.90 14.49 -9.39
CA LEU A 50 12.85 14.54 -10.41
C LEU A 50 13.18 13.49 -11.46
N PHE A 51 12.22 12.64 -11.79
CA PHE A 51 12.37 11.60 -12.80
C PHE A 51 11.02 11.27 -13.44
N ASP A 52 11.08 10.75 -14.66
CA ASP A 52 9.91 10.32 -15.42
C ASP A 52 9.58 8.87 -15.08
N THR A 53 8.40 8.63 -14.50
CA THR A 53 7.96 7.28 -14.11
C THR A 53 7.80 6.33 -15.29
N ASN A 54 7.64 6.84 -16.51
CA ASN A 54 7.54 6.01 -17.71
C ASN A 54 8.87 5.43 -18.16
N LYS A 55 9.98 5.90 -17.58
CA LYS A 55 11.34 5.40 -17.86
C LYS A 55 11.82 4.39 -16.82
N ILE A 56 11.00 4.09 -15.81
CA ILE A 56 11.30 3.10 -14.78
C ILE A 56 10.90 1.72 -15.28
N SER A 57 11.74 0.73 -14.99
CA SER A 57 11.46 -0.66 -15.32
C SER A 57 10.30 -1.19 -14.50
N GLU A 58 9.33 -1.81 -15.17
CA GLU A 58 8.27 -2.56 -14.51
C GLU A 58 8.77 -3.95 -14.13
N THR A 59 8.50 -4.37 -12.89
CA THR A 59 8.71 -5.75 -12.45
C THR A 59 7.38 -6.42 -12.16
N GLU A 60 7.31 -7.74 -12.34
CA GLU A 60 6.18 -8.53 -11.82
C GLU A 60 6.00 -8.26 -10.32
N TRP A 61 4.75 -8.12 -9.88
CA TRP A 61 4.42 -7.74 -8.53
C TRP A 61 3.20 -8.47 -8.00
N ARG A 62 3.31 -8.91 -6.75
CA ARG A 62 2.23 -9.48 -5.97
C ARG A 62 2.40 -9.09 -4.50
N ILE A 63 1.28 -8.85 -3.83
CA ILE A 63 1.26 -8.55 -2.40
C ILE A 63 1.65 -9.81 -1.62
N ASN A 64 2.61 -9.69 -0.70
CA ASN A 64 3.01 -10.79 0.16
C ASN A 64 1.81 -11.29 0.99
N GLY A 65 1.58 -12.60 1.00
CA GLY A 65 0.46 -13.23 1.70
C GLY A 65 -0.80 -13.46 0.85
N PHE A 66 -0.89 -12.89 -0.37
CA PHE A 66 -1.98 -13.24 -1.28
C PHE A 66 -2.00 -14.74 -1.61
N PRO A 67 -3.18 -15.35 -1.87
CA PRO A 67 -3.26 -16.69 -2.41
C PRO A 67 -2.59 -16.84 -3.78
N GLU A 68 -2.08 -18.05 -4.09
CA GLU A 68 -1.33 -18.34 -5.33
C GLU A 68 -2.14 -18.14 -6.61
N ASN A 69 -3.46 -18.21 -6.53
CA ASN A 69 -4.35 -18.02 -7.67
C ASN A 69 -4.61 -16.54 -8.00
N VAL A 70 -4.16 -15.59 -7.18
CA VAL A 70 -4.29 -14.16 -7.48
C VAL A 70 -3.27 -13.78 -8.54
N ILE A 71 -3.74 -13.22 -9.65
CA ILE A 71 -2.92 -12.82 -10.80
C ILE A 71 -1.95 -11.70 -10.38
N SER A 72 -0.69 -11.82 -10.81
CA SER A 72 0.32 -10.79 -10.61
C SER A 72 -0.01 -9.51 -11.37
N GLY A 73 0.24 -8.36 -10.74
CA GLY A 73 0.33 -7.08 -11.42
C GLY A 73 1.76 -6.77 -11.84
N LYS A 74 1.98 -5.51 -12.20
CA LYS A 74 3.32 -4.95 -12.38
C LYS A 74 3.53 -3.78 -11.44
N ARG A 75 4.78 -3.51 -11.08
CA ARG A 75 5.14 -2.40 -10.21
C ARG A 75 6.38 -1.66 -10.71
N CYS A 76 6.29 -0.33 -10.70
CA CYS A 76 7.43 0.58 -10.71
C CYS A 76 7.57 1.15 -9.30
N LEU A 77 8.63 0.77 -8.58
CA LEU A 77 8.92 1.33 -7.26
C LEU A 77 9.46 2.76 -7.45
N LEU A 78 8.90 3.75 -6.76
CA LEU A 78 9.28 5.16 -6.94
C LEU A 78 10.17 5.66 -5.80
N SER A 79 9.75 5.36 -4.57
CA SER A 79 10.49 5.67 -3.35
C SER A 79 10.19 4.65 -2.26
N TRP A 80 11.15 4.41 -1.36
CA TRP A 80 11.00 3.45 -0.28
C TRP A 80 11.90 3.77 0.91
N HIS A 81 11.58 3.18 2.05
CA HIS A 81 12.41 3.14 3.25
C HIS A 81 12.57 1.70 3.73
N GLU A 82 13.69 1.37 4.38
CA GLU A 82 13.99 0.03 4.90
C GLU A 82 13.00 -0.48 5.96
N CYS A 83 12.12 0.39 6.47
CA CYS A 83 11.06 0.00 7.40
C CYS A 83 9.85 -0.67 6.72
N GLY A 84 9.81 -0.67 5.38
CA GLY A 84 8.71 -1.23 4.58
C GLY A 84 7.82 -0.17 3.92
N ALA A 85 7.91 1.10 4.33
CA ALA A 85 7.13 2.17 3.72
C ALA A 85 7.60 2.43 2.29
N SER A 86 6.65 2.55 1.34
CA SER A 86 6.95 2.71 -0.08
C SER A 86 5.87 3.48 -0.83
N THR A 87 6.24 4.04 -1.99
CA THR A 87 5.31 4.56 -2.97
C THR A 87 5.68 4.01 -4.34
N SER A 88 4.70 3.47 -5.04
CA SER A 88 4.88 2.78 -6.31
C SER A 88 3.78 3.13 -7.31
N LYS A 89 4.09 3.06 -8.60
CA LYS A 89 3.06 2.94 -9.64
C LYS A 89 2.80 1.46 -9.88
N VAL A 90 1.57 1.02 -9.68
CA VAL A 90 1.14 -0.37 -9.89
C VAL A 90 0.21 -0.43 -11.10
N VAL A 91 0.35 -1.48 -11.90
CA VAL A 91 -0.55 -1.81 -13.01
C VAL A 91 -1.21 -3.15 -12.74
N LEU A 92 -2.55 -3.17 -12.70
CA LEU A 92 -3.34 -4.39 -12.53
C LEU A 92 -3.96 -4.81 -13.88
N PRO A 93 -3.85 -6.08 -14.29
CA PRO A 93 -4.45 -6.56 -15.53
C PRO A 93 -5.99 -6.66 -15.42
N PRO A 94 -6.72 -6.67 -16.55
CA PRO A 94 -8.19 -6.74 -16.55
C PRO A 94 -8.77 -7.93 -15.78
N GLN A 95 -8.05 -9.05 -15.73
CA GLN A 95 -8.48 -10.28 -15.06
C GLN A 95 -8.15 -10.29 -13.55
N PHE A 96 -7.57 -9.22 -13.02
CA PHE A 96 -7.18 -9.16 -11.61
C PHE A 96 -8.40 -9.21 -10.69
N GLU A 97 -8.38 -10.18 -9.78
CA GLU A 97 -9.34 -10.35 -8.70
C GLU A 97 -8.60 -10.84 -7.46
N ALA A 98 -8.92 -10.25 -6.31
CA ALA A 98 -8.27 -10.51 -5.05
C ALA A 98 -9.32 -10.66 -3.93
N PRO A 99 -9.07 -11.56 -2.97
CA PRO A 99 -10.03 -11.90 -1.92
C PRO A 99 -10.09 -10.84 -0.81
N SER A 100 -11.19 -10.90 -0.05
CA SER A 100 -11.41 -10.12 1.16
C SER A 100 -10.39 -10.43 2.25
N GLY A 101 -9.91 -9.41 2.95
CA GLY A 101 -8.99 -9.57 4.07
C GLY A 101 -8.51 -8.25 4.64
N ILE A 102 -7.41 -8.30 5.38
CA ILE A 102 -6.79 -7.11 6.00
C ILE A 102 -5.36 -6.93 5.50
N PHE A 103 -4.89 -5.68 5.51
CA PHE A 103 -3.47 -5.37 5.33
C PHE A 103 -2.77 -5.12 6.67
N THR A 104 -1.48 -5.43 6.73
CA THR A 104 -0.64 -5.27 7.93
C THR A 104 -0.16 -3.84 8.18
N ALA A 105 -0.39 -2.94 7.22
CA ALA A 105 0.06 -1.56 7.25
C ALA A 105 -0.99 -0.66 6.59
N ASP A 106 -0.97 0.63 6.93
CA ASP A 106 -1.85 1.62 6.28
C ASP A 106 -1.52 1.67 4.78
N LEU A 107 -2.57 1.70 3.96
CA LEU A 107 -2.49 1.73 2.51
C LEU A 107 -3.28 2.92 1.98
N GLU A 108 -2.67 3.69 1.09
CA GLU A 108 -3.39 4.64 0.25
C GLU A 108 -3.40 4.19 -1.20
N ILE A 109 -4.55 4.37 -1.84
CA ILE A 109 -4.81 4.03 -3.23
C ILE A 109 -5.27 5.31 -3.92
N PHE A 110 -4.62 5.67 -5.03
CA PHE A 110 -5.11 6.72 -5.91
C PHE A 110 -5.09 6.25 -7.37
N ILE A 111 -6.24 6.28 -8.04
CA ILE A 111 -6.39 5.73 -9.38
C ILE A 111 -5.91 6.74 -10.43
N LEU A 112 -4.96 6.33 -11.27
CA LEU A 112 -4.44 7.15 -12.36
C LEU A 112 -5.19 6.90 -13.68
N LYS A 113 -5.60 5.64 -13.91
CA LYS A 113 -6.29 5.16 -15.11
C LYS A 113 -7.12 3.91 -14.77
N GLY A 114 -8.24 3.72 -15.46
CA GLY A 114 -9.08 2.54 -15.32
C GLY A 114 -10.02 2.63 -14.12
N THR A 115 -10.54 1.48 -13.68
CA THR A 115 -11.47 1.39 -12.56
C THR A 115 -11.27 0.08 -11.80
N ILE A 116 -11.23 0.15 -10.48
CA ILE A 116 -11.35 -1.02 -9.62
C ILE A 116 -12.67 -0.95 -8.85
N LYS A 117 -13.10 -2.11 -8.36
CA LYS A 117 -14.18 -2.24 -7.39
C LYS A 117 -13.64 -2.91 -6.14
N ILE A 118 -13.88 -2.30 -4.97
CA ILE A 118 -13.57 -2.87 -3.65
C ILE A 118 -14.88 -3.02 -2.90
N GLY A 119 -15.30 -4.27 -2.65
CA GLY A 119 -16.63 -4.53 -2.09
C GLY A 119 -17.74 -3.94 -2.96
N GLU A 120 -18.52 -3.02 -2.43
CA GLU A 120 -19.57 -2.30 -3.17
C GLU A 120 -19.09 -1.03 -3.90
N TRP A 121 -17.89 -0.54 -3.59
CA TRP A 121 -17.40 0.76 -4.01
C TRP A 121 -16.63 0.69 -5.32
N PHE A 122 -16.92 1.59 -6.25
CA PHE A 122 -16.16 1.77 -7.48
C PHE A 122 -15.18 2.93 -7.31
N LEU A 123 -13.91 2.69 -7.64
CA LEU A 123 -12.86 3.69 -7.65
C LEU A 123 -12.41 3.84 -9.10
N ASP A 124 -12.89 4.90 -9.76
CA ASP A 124 -12.51 5.25 -11.13
C ASP A 124 -11.40 6.31 -11.13
N LYS A 125 -11.13 6.90 -12.30
CA LYS A 125 -10.00 7.81 -12.48
C LYS A 125 -10.03 8.97 -11.48
N HIS A 126 -8.92 9.10 -10.74
CA HIS A 126 -8.68 10.07 -9.67
C HIS A 126 -9.47 9.84 -8.37
N CYS A 127 -10.19 8.73 -8.23
CA CYS A 127 -10.68 8.31 -6.93
C CYS A 127 -9.54 7.98 -5.99
N TYR A 128 -9.77 8.25 -4.71
CA TYR A 128 -8.86 7.98 -3.62
C TYR A 128 -9.48 7.05 -2.56
N SER A 129 -8.66 6.20 -1.93
CA SER A 129 -9.04 5.48 -0.72
C SER A 129 -7.88 5.42 0.26
N PHE A 130 -8.22 5.54 1.54
CA PHE A 130 -7.30 5.30 2.66
C PHE A 130 -7.81 4.07 3.43
N ILE A 131 -6.99 3.03 3.48
CA ILE A 131 -7.29 1.76 4.16
C ILE A 131 -6.34 1.62 5.36
N PRO A 132 -6.80 1.92 6.58
CA PRO A 132 -5.99 1.74 7.78
C PRO A 132 -5.60 0.28 7.99
N ALA A 133 -4.42 0.03 8.57
CA ALA A 133 -3.98 -1.30 8.93
C ALA A 133 -5.04 -2.05 9.75
N GLY A 134 -5.32 -3.30 9.39
CA GLY A 134 -6.31 -4.13 10.07
C GLY A 134 -7.77 -3.86 9.73
N VAL A 135 -8.09 -2.87 8.89
CA VAL A 135 -9.45 -2.71 8.36
C VAL A 135 -9.69 -3.79 7.31
N LEU A 136 -10.81 -4.50 7.45
CA LEU A 136 -11.28 -5.51 6.52
C LEU A 136 -11.78 -4.82 5.26
N ILE A 137 -11.21 -5.23 4.13
CA ILE A 137 -11.72 -4.91 2.80
C ILE A 137 -12.34 -6.17 2.21
N ASP A 138 -13.45 -5.98 1.50
CA ASP A 138 -14.11 -7.04 0.77
C ASP A 138 -13.32 -7.44 -0.49
N ASP A 139 -13.79 -8.48 -1.17
CA ASP A 139 -13.28 -8.89 -2.48
C ASP A 139 -13.18 -7.68 -3.41
N TRP A 140 -12.09 -7.62 -4.17
CA TRP A 140 -11.81 -6.49 -5.03
C TRP A 140 -11.20 -6.93 -6.35
N LYS A 141 -11.50 -6.17 -7.40
CA LYS A 141 -11.13 -6.53 -8.78
C LYS A 141 -11.03 -5.33 -9.69
N VAL A 142 -10.37 -5.54 -10.83
CA VAL A 142 -10.44 -4.61 -11.96
C VAL A 142 -11.82 -4.71 -12.63
N VAL A 143 -12.32 -3.57 -13.12
CA VAL A 143 -13.60 -3.46 -13.82
C VAL A 143 -13.35 -3.09 -15.29
N GLY A 144 -13.95 -3.85 -16.19
CA GLY A 144 -13.81 -3.66 -17.64
C GLY A 144 -12.67 -4.49 -18.24
N ASP A 145 -12.34 -4.18 -19.50
CA ASP A 145 -11.36 -4.94 -20.30
C ASP A 145 -9.99 -4.22 -20.39
N GLU A 146 -9.83 -3.10 -19.68
CA GLU A 146 -8.59 -2.32 -19.65
C GLU A 146 -7.85 -2.50 -18.33
N GLU A 147 -6.52 -2.34 -18.37
CA GLU A 147 -5.68 -2.31 -17.17
C GLU A 147 -5.96 -1.08 -16.30
N VAL A 148 -5.65 -1.19 -15.01
CA VAL A 148 -5.75 -0.08 -14.06
C VAL A 148 -4.36 0.34 -13.64
N GLU A 149 -4.09 1.64 -13.68
CA GLU A 149 -2.88 2.24 -13.09
C GLU A 149 -3.21 2.90 -11.76
N ILE A 150 -2.42 2.58 -10.73
CA ILE A 150 -2.66 2.98 -9.35
C ILE A 150 -1.38 3.56 -8.76
N LEU A 151 -1.49 4.71 -8.09
CA LEU A 151 -0.48 5.13 -7.12
C LEU A 151 -0.73 4.37 -5.81
N TRP A 152 0.15 3.42 -5.54
CA TRP A 152 0.08 2.49 -4.41
C TRP A 152 1.05 2.94 -3.32
N MET A 153 0.53 3.29 -2.14
CA MET A 153 1.30 3.93 -1.07
C MET A 153 1.21 3.13 0.22
N GLU A 154 2.29 2.41 0.53
CA GLU A 154 2.42 1.59 1.73
C GLU A 154 3.07 2.45 2.83
N ASN A 155 2.35 2.72 3.91
CA ASN A 155 2.79 3.71 4.89
C ASN A 155 3.26 3.11 6.22
N GLY A 156 3.09 1.81 6.45
CA GLY A 156 3.43 1.20 7.75
C GLY A 156 4.93 1.17 8.07
N SER A 157 5.24 1.09 9.36
CA SER A 157 6.60 0.85 9.88
C SER A 157 6.96 -0.64 9.94
N VAL A 158 6.20 -1.47 9.24
CA VAL A 158 6.33 -2.91 9.14
C VAL A 158 6.14 -3.30 7.68
N PRO A 159 6.75 -4.41 7.21
CA PRO A 159 6.53 -4.87 5.84
C PRO A 159 5.04 -5.03 5.53
N PHE A 160 4.63 -4.45 4.40
CA PHE A 160 3.27 -4.55 3.90
C PHE A 160 2.95 -5.99 3.50
N GLY A 161 1.75 -6.44 3.84
CA GLY A 161 1.29 -7.79 3.54
C GLY A 161 -0.20 -7.93 3.76
N TYR A 162 -0.75 -8.95 3.13
CA TYR A 162 -2.14 -9.34 3.22
C TYR A 162 -2.33 -10.51 4.19
N LYS A 163 -3.48 -10.53 4.86
CA LYS A 163 -3.96 -11.68 5.63
C LYS A 163 -5.46 -11.87 5.38
N GLU A 164 -5.85 -13.12 5.16
CA GLU A 164 -7.26 -13.50 5.17
C GLU A 164 -7.86 -13.22 6.56
N ALA A 165 -9.02 -12.59 6.58
CA ALA A 165 -9.73 -12.24 7.80
C ALA A 165 -11.24 -12.17 7.53
N LYS A 166 -12.04 -12.41 8.57
CA LYS A 166 -13.51 -12.32 8.50
C LYS A 166 -14.08 -11.04 9.12
N ASN A 167 -13.26 -10.33 9.89
CA ASN A 167 -13.63 -9.13 10.62
C ASN A 167 -12.44 -8.18 10.63
N ASN A 168 -12.71 -6.91 10.89
CA ASN A 168 -11.68 -5.94 11.26
C ASN A 168 -10.83 -6.46 12.42
N HIS A 169 -9.54 -6.13 12.42
CA HIS A 169 -8.72 -6.32 13.60
C HIS A 169 -9.27 -5.44 14.75
N PRO A 170 -9.31 -5.93 16.01
CA PRO A 170 -9.89 -5.18 17.13
C PRO A 170 -9.29 -3.78 17.35
N ASP A 171 -8.02 -3.61 16.99
CA ASP A 171 -7.28 -2.35 17.12
C ASP A 171 -7.26 -1.49 15.85
N ALA A 172 -7.96 -1.90 14.78
CA ALA A 172 -8.01 -1.15 13.53
C ALA A 172 -8.61 0.25 13.72
N SER A 173 -8.00 1.25 13.08
CA SER A 173 -8.44 2.66 13.20
C SER A 173 -9.57 2.98 12.21
N LEU A 174 -10.74 2.37 12.42
CA LEU A 174 -11.90 2.49 11.51
C LEU A 174 -12.37 3.92 11.26
N SER A 175 -12.18 4.82 12.22
CA SER A 175 -12.53 6.25 12.07
C SER A 175 -11.72 6.97 10.99
N GLU A 176 -10.59 6.40 10.55
CA GLU A 176 -9.74 6.97 9.51
C GLU A 176 -9.99 6.31 8.15
N PHE A 177 -10.82 5.27 8.06
CA PHE A 177 -11.12 4.58 6.82
C PHE A 177 -11.89 5.48 5.86
N ILE A 178 -11.35 5.64 4.64
CA ILE A 178 -11.98 6.36 3.54
C ILE A 178 -12.20 5.35 2.41
N PRO A 179 -13.44 4.82 2.22
CA PRO A 179 -13.71 3.79 1.23
C PRO A 179 -13.57 4.32 -0.21
N VAL A 180 -14.02 5.55 -0.47
CA VAL A 180 -13.82 6.27 -1.72
C VAL A 180 -13.95 7.78 -1.46
N LEU A 181 -13.17 8.58 -2.19
CA LEU A 181 -13.27 10.03 -2.30
C LEU A 181 -13.11 10.46 -3.75
#